data_AF-A0A925TY53-F1
#
_entry.id   AF-A0A925TY53-F1
#
_cell.length_a   1.000
_cell.length_b   1.000
_cell.length_c   1.000
_cell.angle_alpha   90.00
_cell.angle_beta   90.00
_cell.angle_gamma   90.00
#
_symmetry.space_group_name_H-M   'P 1'
#
loop_
_entity.id
_entity.type
_entity.pdbx_description
1 polymer ?
#
loop_
_entity_poly.entity_id
_entity_poly.type
_entity_poly.pdbx_seq_one_letter_code
_entity_poly.pdbx_strand_id
1 'polypeptide(L)'
;MKKIFLLIPFLIVLQKLHAINDEVICTAVESFYAINITDSTADIGFDPNDALNYTIYYRKFETTTWLASLTPDSLSSLVALDACSGYEYYIVSNCPDGPLQSFTDTFFTTCDTATTGILNQLSYENKVFVYPNPSADMINISFEEPVHGSIELQLYNDRGELIDIKIINAYGATQLENIFFNVD
;
A
#
# COMPACT_ATOMS: atom_id res chain seq x y z
N MET A 1 78.07 -25.59 13.32
CA MET A 1 77.63 -25.00 12.03
C MET A 1 76.23 -24.44 12.20
N LYS A 2 76.03 -23.21 11.73
CA LYS A 2 74.85 -22.38 11.89
C LYS A 2 73.72 -22.90 10.98
N LYS A 3 72.53 -23.15 11.52
CA LYS A 3 71.26 -23.01 10.79
C LYS A 3 70.12 -22.84 11.79
N ILE A 4 69.64 -21.61 11.83
CA ILE A 4 68.42 -21.16 12.50
C ILE A 4 67.27 -21.53 11.56
N PHE A 5 66.22 -22.14 12.11
CA PHE A 5 64.90 -22.21 11.52
C PHE A 5 63.90 -21.97 12.64
N LEU A 6 63.48 -20.72 12.78
CA LEU A 6 62.30 -20.32 13.51
C LEU A 6 61.14 -20.38 12.52
N LEU A 7 60.18 -21.28 12.73
CA LEU A 7 58.78 -21.05 12.38
C LEU A 7 57.92 -21.75 13.44
N ILE A 8 57.07 -20.92 14.02
CA ILE A 8 56.34 -21.05 15.29
C ILE A 8 55.23 -22.12 15.15
N PRO A 9 54.96 -22.93 16.19
CA PRO A 9 53.90 -23.93 16.12
C PRO A 9 52.55 -23.23 16.00
N PHE A 10 51.72 -23.75 15.10
CA PHE A 10 50.33 -23.36 14.85
C PHE A 10 49.55 -23.57 16.16
N LEU A 11 49.58 -22.55 17.01
CA LEU A 11 48.82 -22.51 18.25
C LEU A 11 47.36 -22.36 17.83
N ILE A 12 46.55 -23.32 18.27
CA ILE A 12 45.10 -23.34 18.24
C ILE A 12 44.61 -22.02 18.85
N VAL A 13 44.46 -21.00 18.02
CA VAL A 13 43.47 -19.98 18.29
C VAL A 13 42.19 -20.68 17.88
N LEU A 14 41.45 -21.17 18.88
CA LEU A 14 40.01 -21.07 18.82
C LEU A 14 39.75 -19.65 18.31
N GLN A 15 39.53 -19.50 17.01
CA GLN A 15 38.63 -18.48 16.54
C GLN A 15 37.39 -18.81 17.34
N LYS A 16 37.24 -18.06 18.44
CA LYS A 16 35.97 -17.74 19.03
C LYS A 16 35.07 -17.64 17.82
N LEU A 17 34.21 -18.65 17.64
CA LEU A 17 33.02 -18.47 16.83
C LEU A 17 32.53 -17.14 17.39
N HIS A 18 32.62 -16.08 16.60
CA HIS A 18 31.74 -14.97 16.83
C HIS A 18 30.42 -15.65 16.56
N ALA A 19 29.83 -16.23 17.62
CA ALA A 19 28.41 -16.14 17.79
C ALA A 19 28.19 -14.66 17.51
N ILE A 20 27.81 -14.38 16.26
CA ILE A 20 26.90 -13.30 16.00
C ILE A 20 25.80 -13.68 16.98
N ASN A 21 25.82 -13.05 18.16
CA ASN A 21 24.55 -12.85 18.82
C ASN A 21 23.83 -12.04 17.75
N ASP A 22 23.13 -12.76 16.88
CA ASP A 22 22.05 -12.20 16.10
C ASP A 22 21.12 -11.77 17.22
N GLU A 23 21.31 -10.53 17.63
CA GLU A 23 20.46 -9.93 18.62
C GLU A 23 19.12 -9.99 17.93
N VAL A 24 18.26 -10.83 18.46
CA VAL A 24 16.89 -11.04 17.99
C VAL A 24 16.21 -9.70 18.25
N ILE A 25 16.22 -8.81 17.26
CA ILE A 25 15.75 -7.44 17.44
C ILE A 25 14.28 -7.40 17.02
N CYS A 26 13.42 -7.32 18.02
CA CYS A 26 12.05 -6.95 17.76
C CYS A 26 12.00 -5.44 17.47
N THR A 27 11.57 -5.09 16.27
CA THR A 27 11.46 -3.71 15.79
C THR A 27 10.01 -3.37 15.45
N ALA A 28 9.72 -2.13 15.06
CA ALA A 28 8.47 -1.84 14.37
C ALA A 28 8.52 -2.42 12.95
N VAL A 29 7.38 -2.85 12.42
CA VAL A 29 7.27 -3.24 11.01
C VAL A 29 7.50 -2.02 10.12
N GLU A 30 8.39 -2.14 9.14
CA GLU A 30 8.74 -1.05 8.20
C GLU A 30 8.13 -1.22 6.80
N SER A 31 7.68 -2.43 6.45
CA SER A 31 7.17 -2.77 5.13
C SER A 31 5.90 -3.61 5.27
N PHE A 32 4.79 -3.08 4.79
CA PHE A 32 3.48 -3.70 4.88
C PHE A 32 2.56 -3.14 3.79
N TYR A 33 1.51 -3.91 3.46
CA TYR A 33 0.63 -3.61 2.34
C TYR A 33 -0.74 -4.31 2.50
N ALA A 34 -1.77 -3.78 1.85
CA ALA A 34 -3.08 -4.42 1.75
C ALA A 34 -3.27 -5.08 0.37
N ILE A 35 -3.78 -6.32 0.35
CA ILE A 35 -4.07 -7.13 -0.85
C ILE A 35 -5.42 -7.85 -0.69
N ASN A 36 -5.88 -8.52 -1.75
CA ASN A 36 -7.13 -9.29 -1.78
C ASN A 36 -8.33 -8.52 -1.21
N ILE A 37 -8.38 -7.22 -1.50
CA ILE A 37 -9.40 -6.33 -0.96
C ILE A 37 -10.71 -6.59 -1.69
N THR A 38 -11.77 -6.86 -0.92
CA THR A 38 -13.14 -7.02 -1.38
C THR A 38 -14.02 -5.91 -0.79
N ASP A 39 -15.34 -6.06 -0.88
CA ASP A 39 -16.31 -5.13 -0.30
C ASP A 39 -16.44 -5.27 1.21
N SER A 40 -15.94 -6.37 1.77
CA SER A 40 -16.13 -6.72 3.18
C SER A 40 -14.89 -7.32 3.83
N THR A 41 -13.80 -7.50 3.07
CA THR A 41 -12.54 -8.08 3.55
C THR A 41 -11.31 -7.38 2.97
N ALA A 42 -10.18 -7.48 3.66
CA ALA A 42 -8.87 -7.11 3.15
C ALA A 42 -7.78 -7.94 3.84
N ASP A 43 -6.76 -8.37 3.11
CA ASP A 43 -5.61 -9.08 3.68
C ASP A 43 -4.44 -8.10 3.87
N ILE A 44 -3.94 -8.00 5.09
CA ILE A 44 -2.78 -7.17 5.44
C ILE A 44 -1.55 -8.07 5.51
N GLY A 45 -0.63 -7.89 4.56
CA GLY A 45 0.66 -8.56 4.51
C GLY A 45 1.79 -7.64 4.96
N PHE A 46 2.83 -8.21 5.56
CA PHE A 46 3.99 -7.46 6.04
C PHE A 46 5.25 -8.32 6.13
N ASP A 47 6.40 -7.67 6.23
CA ASP A 47 7.66 -8.36 6.48
C ASP A 47 7.80 -8.62 8.00
N PRO A 48 7.80 -9.89 8.46
CA PRO A 48 7.86 -10.19 9.88
C PRO A 48 9.24 -9.90 10.47
N ASN A 49 9.24 -9.53 11.75
CA ASN A 49 10.41 -9.45 12.61
C ASN A 49 10.28 -10.44 13.79
N ASP A 50 11.13 -10.30 14.80
CA ASP A 50 11.17 -11.20 15.96
C ASP A 50 10.12 -10.88 17.05
N ALA A 51 8.99 -10.28 16.69
CA ALA A 51 7.87 -10.10 17.60
C ALA A 51 7.21 -11.45 17.97
N LEU A 52 6.61 -11.50 19.17
CA LEU A 52 5.87 -12.68 19.61
C LEU A 52 4.58 -12.90 18.80
N ASN A 53 3.97 -11.80 18.37
CA ASN A 53 2.81 -11.71 17.49
C ASN A 53 2.61 -10.24 17.09
N TYR A 54 1.61 -10.02 16.24
CA TYR A 54 1.29 -8.71 15.69
C TYR A 54 -0.17 -8.37 15.94
N THR A 55 -0.42 -7.11 16.28
CA THR A 55 -1.77 -6.55 16.34
C THR A 55 -1.94 -5.52 15.24
N ILE A 56 -2.83 -5.79 14.29
CA ILE A 56 -3.23 -4.84 13.26
C ILE A 56 -4.38 -4.02 13.83
N TYR A 57 -4.14 -2.72 14.04
CA TYR A 57 -5.19 -1.78 14.37
C TYR A 57 -5.70 -1.13 13.10
N TYR A 58 -7.01 -1.10 12.92
CA TYR A 58 -7.65 -0.51 11.75
C TYR A 58 -8.93 0.21 12.14
N ARG A 59 -9.28 1.26 11.40
CA ARG A 59 -10.57 1.94 11.54
C ARG A 59 -11.01 2.55 10.21
N LYS A 60 -12.32 2.66 10.04
CA LYS A 60 -12.91 3.39 8.91
C LYS A 60 -12.62 4.89 9.08
N PHE A 61 -12.43 5.59 7.97
CA PHE A 61 -12.30 7.04 7.99
C PHE A 61 -13.48 7.71 8.71
N GLU A 62 -13.20 8.86 9.32
CA GLU A 62 -14.16 9.66 10.11
C GLU A 62 -14.68 8.96 11.38
N THR A 63 -14.17 7.77 11.71
CA THR A 63 -14.44 7.12 12.99
C THR A 63 -13.30 7.36 13.98
N THR A 64 -13.61 7.33 15.27
CA THR A 64 -12.61 7.48 16.34
C THR A 64 -12.18 6.14 16.94
N THR A 65 -12.95 5.08 16.69
CA THR A 65 -12.78 3.78 17.34
C THR A 65 -11.92 2.85 16.49
N TRP A 66 -10.80 2.40 17.06
CA TRP A 66 -9.92 1.42 16.43
C TRP A 66 -10.39 -0.01 16.74
N LEU A 67 -10.49 -0.82 15.69
CA LEU A 67 -10.62 -2.28 15.77
C LEU A 67 -9.23 -2.90 15.78
N ALA A 68 -9.13 -4.15 16.25
CA ALA A 68 -7.87 -4.88 16.33
C ALA A 68 -8.02 -6.30 15.79
N SER A 69 -7.03 -6.73 15.01
CA SER A 69 -6.85 -8.12 14.57
C SER A 69 -5.50 -8.63 15.07
N LEU A 70 -5.49 -9.72 15.83
CA LEU A 70 -4.28 -10.34 16.37
C LEU A 70 -3.88 -11.51 15.48
N THR A 71 -2.61 -11.57 15.08
CA THR A 71 -2.06 -12.69 14.29
C THR A 71 -0.64 -13.03 14.74
N PRO A 72 -0.26 -14.31 14.82
CA PRO A 72 1.15 -14.70 14.95
C PRO A 72 1.89 -14.68 13.61
N ASP A 73 1.15 -14.62 12.49
CA ASP A 73 1.68 -14.76 11.13
C ASP A 73 1.90 -13.39 10.48
N SER A 74 2.68 -13.36 9.40
CA SER A 74 2.95 -12.15 8.60
C SER A 74 1.82 -11.76 7.63
N LEU A 75 0.63 -12.33 7.84
CA LEU A 75 -0.58 -12.09 7.06
C LEU A 75 -1.79 -12.11 7.99
N SER A 76 -2.69 -11.13 7.85
CA SER A 76 -3.95 -11.06 8.62
C SER A 76 -5.12 -10.65 7.75
N SER A 77 -6.20 -11.43 7.79
CA SER A 77 -7.46 -11.09 7.11
C SER A 77 -8.35 -10.24 8.01
N LEU A 78 -8.66 -9.04 7.57
CA LEU A 78 -9.69 -8.17 8.13
C LEU A 78 -11.03 -8.53 7.50
N VAL A 79 -12.09 -8.59 8.31
CA VAL A 79 -13.43 -9.03 7.88
C VAL A 79 -14.51 -8.10 8.43
N ALA A 80 -15.71 -8.21 7.88
CA ALA A 80 -16.86 -7.37 8.25
C ALA A 80 -16.58 -5.87 8.09
N LEU A 81 -15.83 -5.53 7.03
CA LEU A 81 -15.61 -4.15 6.61
C LEU A 81 -16.85 -3.62 5.89
N ASP A 82 -17.02 -2.30 5.92
CA ASP A 82 -18.05 -1.63 5.13
C ASP A 82 -17.58 -1.52 3.67
N ALA A 83 -18.47 -1.75 2.73
CA ALA A 83 -18.21 -1.56 1.30
C ALA A 83 -17.98 -0.07 0.95
N CYS A 84 -17.30 0.18 -0.17
CA CYS A 84 -17.00 1.53 -0.68
C CYS A 84 -16.39 2.47 0.39
N SER A 85 -15.54 1.96 1.27
CA SER A 85 -15.09 2.70 2.45
C SER A 85 -13.57 2.73 2.57
N GLY A 86 -13.04 3.89 2.94
CA GLY A 86 -11.63 4.08 3.25
C GLY A 86 -11.33 3.67 4.69
N TYR A 87 -10.21 2.98 4.87
CA TYR A 87 -9.69 2.54 6.17
C TYR A 87 -8.26 3.05 6.35
N GLU A 88 -7.92 3.44 7.57
CA GLU A 88 -6.54 3.62 8.02
C GLU A 88 -6.16 2.48 8.96
N TYR A 89 -4.91 2.06 8.88
CA TYR A 89 -4.39 0.96 9.68
C TYR A 89 -2.90 1.14 10.01
N TYR A 90 -2.49 0.50 11.11
CA TYR A 90 -1.09 0.36 11.50
C TYR A 90 -0.89 -0.98 12.22
N ILE A 91 0.35 -1.42 12.28
CA ILE A 91 0.73 -2.70 12.87
C ILE A 91 1.51 -2.43 14.15
N VAL A 92 1.21 -3.18 15.21
CA VAL A 92 1.97 -3.21 16.44
C VAL A 92 2.69 -4.55 16.53
N SER A 93 4.02 -4.52 16.52
CA SER A 93 4.88 -5.64 16.89
C SER A 93 4.87 -5.80 18.40
N ASN A 94 4.33 -6.91 18.89
CA ASN A 94 4.30 -7.20 20.33
C ASN A 94 5.61 -7.85 20.76
N CYS A 95 6.60 -7.01 21.09
CA CYS A 95 7.91 -7.46 21.54
C CYS A 95 7.92 -7.84 23.03
N PRO A 96 8.87 -8.67 23.46
CA PRO A 96 9.10 -8.95 24.89
C PRO A 96 9.35 -7.69 25.73
N ASP A 97 10.05 -6.70 25.16
CA ASP A 97 10.42 -5.45 25.83
C ASP A 97 9.37 -4.33 25.69
N GLY A 98 8.27 -4.59 24.97
CA GLY A 98 7.16 -3.67 24.80
C GLY A 98 6.65 -3.56 23.36
N PRO A 99 5.43 -3.05 23.15
CA PRO A 99 4.87 -2.90 21.82
C PRO A 99 5.57 -1.80 21.02
N LEU A 100 5.86 -2.09 19.74
CA LEU A 100 6.41 -1.13 18.79
C LEU A 100 5.46 -0.93 17.61
N GLN A 101 5.16 0.34 17.30
CA GLN A 101 4.16 0.72 16.29
C GLN A 101 4.82 1.06 14.95
N SER A 102 4.24 0.58 13.85
CA SER A 102 4.58 1.04 12.49
C SER A 102 4.05 2.44 12.20
N PHE A 103 4.37 2.98 11.01
CA PHE A 103 3.60 4.10 10.46
C PHE A 103 2.16 3.69 10.12
N THR A 104 1.31 4.67 9.83
CA THR A 104 -0.07 4.45 9.39
C THR A 104 -0.13 4.42 7.86
N ASP A 105 -0.89 3.47 7.32
CA ASP A 105 -1.21 3.39 5.89
C ASP A 105 -2.73 3.25 5.70
N THR A 106 -3.18 3.24 4.45
CA THR A 106 -4.60 3.27 4.09
C THR A 106 -4.94 2.29 2.97
N PHE A 107 -6.18 1.81 2.96
CA PHE A 107 -6.73 1.05 1.85
C PHE A 107 -8.22 1.35 1.69
N PHE A 108 -8.80 0.95 0.56
CA PHE A 108 -10.22 1.15 0.24
C PHE A 108 -10.87 -0.17 -0.13
N THR A 109 -11.98 -0.50 0.50
CA THR A 109 -12.81 -1.66 0.14
C THR A 109 -13.46 -1.45 -1.21
N THR A 110 -13.71 -2.54 -1.95
CA THR A 110 -14.50 -2.45 -3.18
C THR A 110 -15.96 -2.14 -2.83
N CYS A 111 -16.75 -1.77 -3.82
CA CYS A 111 -18.19 -1.64 -3.64
C CYS A 111 -18.88 -2.99 -3.78
N ASP A 112 -19.96 -3.18 -3.02
CA ASP A 112 -20.81 -4.37 -3.16
C ASP A 112 -21.44 -4.37 -4.56
N THR A 113 -21.14 -5.42 -5.33
CA THR A 113 -21.70 -5.63 -6.68
C THR A 113 -22.85 -6.65 -6.69
N ALA A 114 -23.30 -7.11 -5.51
CA ALA A 114 -24.31 -8.16 -5.32
C ALA A 114 -25.75 -7.76 -5.66
N THR A 115 -25.93 -6.79 -6.56
CA THR A 115 -27.17 -6.61 -7.34
C THR A 115 -27.00 -6.86 -8.84
N THR A 116 -25.97 -7.59 -9.28
CA THR A 116 -25.73 -7.82 -10.72
C THR A 116 -25.49 -9.28 -11.09
N GLY A 117 -26.38 -10.17 -10.65
CA GLY A 117 -26.61 -11.47 -11.31
C GLY A 117 -27.41 -11.35 -12.62
N ILE A 118 -27.81 -10.14 -13.02
CA ILE A 118 -28.46 -9.83 -14.28
C ILE A 118 -27.86 -8.50 -14.74
N LEU A 119 -27.40 -8.45 -16.00
CA LEU A 119 -26.66 -7.38 -16.67
C LEU A 119 -25.14 -7.56 -16.63
N ASN A 120 -24.69 -8.50 -17.46
CA ASN A 120 -23.47 -8.30 -18.25
C ASN A 120 -23.45 -6.85 -18.77
N GLN A 121 -22.35 -6.14 -18.50
CA GLN A 121 -22.10 -4.74 -18.88
C GLN A 121 -22.78 -3.68 -18.00
N LEU A 122 -22.31 -3.53 -16.77
CA LEU A 122 -22.16 -2.18 -16.20
C LEU A 122 -20.68 -1.85 -16.31
N SER A 123 -20.33 -1.13 -17.37
CA SER A 123 -19.16 -0.28 -17.29
C SER A 123 -19.43 0.65 -16.10
N TYR A 124 -18.65 0.50 -15.02
CA TYR A 124 -18.63 1.48 -13.96
C TYR A 124 -17.93 2.71 -14.54
N GLU A 125 -18.64 3.42 -15.41
CA GLU A 125 -18.21 4.68 -15.96
C GLU A 125 -18.34 5.67 -14.82
N ASN A 126 -17.24 5.91 -14.11
CA ASN A 126 -17.16 7.12 -13.33
C ASN A 126 -17.35 8.26 -14.32
N LYS A 127 -18.46 8.99 -14.17
CA LYS A 127 -18.85 10.00 -15.12
C LYS A 127 -17.84 11.13 -15.07
N VAL A 128 -17.10 11.28 -16.17
CA VAL A 128 -16.09 12.31 -16.31
C VAL A 128 -16.74 13.56 -16.88
N PHE A 129 -16.65 14.67 -16.16
CA PHE A 129 -17.03 15.98 -16.67
C PHE A 129 -15.76 16.74 -17.04
N VAL A 130 -15.74 17.27 -18.27
CA VAL A 130 -14.62 18.04 -18.79
C VAL A 130 -15.10 19.44 -19.09
N TYR A 131 -14.44 20.45 -18.51
CA TYR A 131 -14.82 21.85 -18.70
C TYR A 131 -13.60 22.80 -18.72
N PRO A 132 -13.65 23.88 -19.51
CA PRO A 132 -14.63 24.11 -20.56
C PRO A 132 -14.39 23.13 -21.73
N ASN A 133 -15.46 22.59 -22.31
CA ASN A 133 -15.40 21.92 -23.60
C ASN A 133 -16.43 22.61 -24.51
N PRO A 134 -16.01 23.33 -25.56
CA PRO A 134 -14.64 23.46 -26.10
C PRO A 134 -13.66 24.26 -25.22
N SER A 135 -12.37 23.93 -25.28
CA SER A 135 -11.28 24.69 -24.61
C SER A 135 -10.29 25.25 -25.64
N ALA A 136 -9.62 26.35 -25.27
CA ALA A 136 -8.48 26.88 -26.00
C ALA A 136 -7.14 26.27 -25.56
N ASP A 137 -6.92 26.09 -24.25
CA ASP A 137 -5.62 25.66 -23.69
C ASP A 137 -5.75 24.74 -22.46
N MET A 138 -6.73 24.98 -21.58
CA MET A 138 -6.84 24.30 -20.28
C MET A 138 -8.16 23.58 -20.14
N ILE A 139 -8.13 22.35 -19.63
CA ILE A 139 -9.34 21.63 -19.22
C ILE A 139 -9.22 21.20 -17.77
N ASN A 140 -10.35 21.30 -17.08
CA ASN A 140 -10.57 20.70 -15.77
C ASN A 140 -11.35 19.40 -15.96
N ILE A 141 -10.95 18.40 -15.19
CA ILE A 141 -11.57 17.08 -15.20
C ILE A 141 -12.13 16.84 -13.81
N SER A 142 -13.44 16.65 -13.70
CA SER A 142 -14.08 16.22 -12.46
C SER A 142 -14.75 14.86 -12.63
N PHE A 143 -14.75 14.12 -11.54
CA PHE A 143 -15.35 12.79 -11.43
C PHE A 143 -16.58 12.90 -10.52
N GLU A 144 -17.61 12.11 -10.85
CA GLU A 144 -18.82 12.03 -10.02
C GLU A 144 -18.52 11.38 -8.67
N GLU A 145 -17.61 10.41 -8.66
CA GLU A 145 -17.14 9.72 -7.46
C GLU A 145 -15.62 9.90 -7.28
N PRO A 146 -15.12 9.86 -6.03
CA PRO A 146 -13.68 9.90 -5.76
C PRO A 146 -12.92 8.82 -6.52
N VAL A 147 -11.84 9.21 -7.19
CA VAL A 147 -10.96 8.27 -7.90
C VAL A 147 -9.68 8.00 -7.09
N HIS A 148 -9.24 6.75 -7.10
CA HIS A 148 -8.08 6.25 -6.35
C HIS A 148 -7.12 5.50 -7.28
N GLY A 149 -5.82 5.62 -7.01
CA GLY A 149 -4.78 4.93 -7.76
C GLY A 149 -4.25 5.72 -8.96
N SER A 150 -3.55 5.03 -9.86
CA SER A 150 -2.93 5.63 -11.03
C SER A 150 -3.93 5.70 -12.19
N ILE A 151 -4.22 6.91 -12.65
CA ILE A 151 -5.15 7.23 -13.73
C ILE A 151 -4.33 7.57 -14.98
N GLU A 152 -4.61 6.89 -16.08
CA GLU A 152 -4.06 7.24 -17.40
C GLU A 152 -5.09 8.04 -18.20
N LEU A 153 -4.82 9.31 -18.44
CA LEU A 153 -5.61 10.20 -19.27
C LEU A 153 -5.02 10.23 -20.68
N GLN A 154 -5.83 9.86 -21.67
CA GLN A 154 -5.44 9.88 -23.09
C GLN A 154 -6.28 10.92 -23.82
N LEU A 155 -5.63 11.89 -24.46
CA LEU A 155 -6.29 12.92 -25.25
C LEU A 155 -6.25 12.54 -26.73
N TYR A 156 -7.40 12.58 -27.39
CA TYR A 156 -7.52 12.28 -28.82
C TYR A 156 -8.08 13.48 -29.59
N ASN A 157 -7.64 13.68 -30.84
CA ASN A 157 -8.24 14.66 -31.75
C ASN A 157 -9.54 14.13 -32.38
N ASP A 158 -10.20 14.96 -33.19
CA ASP A 158 -11.45 14.63 -33.89
C ASP A 158 -11.27 13.52 -34.96
N ARG A 159 -10.03 13.20 -35.33
CA ARG A 159 -9.66 12.08 -36.20
C ARG A 159 -9.34 10.79 -35.43
N GLY A 160 -9.38 10.84 -34.09
CA GLY A 160 -9.04 9.71 -33.23
C GLY A 160 -7.53 9.46 -33.08
N GLU A 161 -6.69 10.44 -33.44
CA GLU A 161 -5.25 10.37 -33.19
C GLU A 161 -4.96 10.81 -31.75
N LEU A 162 -4.10 10.06 -31.06
CA LEU A 162 -3.65 10.38 -29.72
C LEU A 162 -2.74 11.62 -29.75
N ILE A 163 -3.15 12.67 -29.05
CA ILE A 163 -2.39 13.93 -28.89
C ILE A 163 -1.43 13.82 -27.70
N ASP A 164 -1.90 13.35 -26.55
CA ASP A 164 -1.11 13.33 -25.30
C ASP A 164 -1.59 12.22 -24.34
N ILE A 165 -0.68 11.76 -23.47
CA ILE A 165 -0.97 10.85 -22.37
C ILE A 165 -0.45 11.47 -21.07
N LYS A 166 -1.29 11.48 -20.04
CA LYS A 166 -0.88 11.84 -18.67
C LYS A 166 -1.21 10.76 -17.69
N ILE A 167 -0.28 10.49 -16.79
CA ILE A 167 -0.49 9.58 -15.67
C ILE A 167 -0.59 10.42 -14.40
N ILE A 168 -1.69 10.26 -13.66
CA ILE A 168 -1.98 11.01 -12.43
C ILE A 168 -2.28 10.01 -11.32
N ASN A 169 -1.57 10.14 -10.19
CA ASN A 169 -1.90 9.38 -8.99
C ASN A 169 -2.98 10.15 -8.21
N ALA A 170 -4.18 9.59 -8.14
CA ALA A 170 -5.29 10.14 -7.37
C ALA A 170 -5.44 9.44 -6.02
N TYR A 171 -5.71 10.23 -4.99
CA TYR A 171 -5.86 9.77 -3.60
C TYR A 171 -7.24 10.17 -3.07
N GLY A 172 -8.31 9.71 -3.73
CA GLY A 172 -9.69 10.08 -3.40
C GLY A 172 -10.08 11.48 -3.88
N ALA A 173 -9.45 11.96 -4.95
CA ALA A 173 -9.79 13.25 -5.54
C ALA A 173 -11.06 13.11 -6.38
N THR A 174 -12.02 14.03 -6.22
CA THR A 174 -13.18 14.17 -7.12
C THR A 174 -12.93 15.19 -8.23
N GLN A 175 -11.86 15.98 -8.13
CA GLN A 175 -11.50 16.99 -9.11
C GLN A 175 -9.99 16.98 -9.35
N LEU A 176 -9.62 17.07 -10.62
CA LEU A 176 -8.27 17.32 -11.08
C LEU A 176 -8.28 18.65 -11.82
N GLU A 177 -7.65 19.65 -11.21
CA GLU A 177 -7.63 21.01 -11.72
C GLU A 177 -6.40 21.26 -12.60
N ASN A 178 -6.57 22.14 -13.59
CA ASN A 178 -5.49 22.72 -14.39
C ASN A 178 -4.61 21.67 -15.09
N ILE A 179 -5.24 20.72 -15.79
CA ILE A 179 -4.49 19.77 -16.61
C ILE A 179 -4.15 20.44 -17.95
N PHE A 180 -2.85 20.68 -18.16
CA PHE A 180 -2.33 21.31 -19.37
C PHE A 180 -2.10 20.28 -20.46
N PHE A 181 -2.88 20.36 -21.54
CA PHE A 181 -2.62 19.58 -22.76
C PHE A 181 -2.05 20.51 -23.82
N ASN A 182 -0.98 20.08 -24.49
CA ASN A 182 -0.48 20.84 -25.63
C ASN A 182 -1.33 20.50 -26.86
N VAL A 183 -2.17 21.44 -27.30
CA VAL A 183 -3.10 21.27 -28.41
C VAL A 183 -2.53 21.97 -29.65
N ASP A 184 -1.29 21.62 -30.02
CA ASP A 184 -0.63 22.07 -31.27
C ASP A 184 -0.85 21.06 -32.41
#